data_AF-A0A6L7NGR9-F1
#
_entry.id   AF-A0A6L7NGR9-F1
#
_cell.length_a   1.000
_cell.length_b   1.000
_cell.length_c   1.000
_cell.angle_alpha   90.00
_cell.angle_beta   90.00
_cell.angle_gamma   90.00
#
_symmetry.space_group_name_H-M   'P 1'
#
loop_
_entity.id
_entity.type
_entity.pdbx_description
1 polymer ?
#
loop_
_entity_poly.entity_id
_entity_poly.type
_entity_poly.pdbx_seq_one_letter_code
_entity_poly.pdbx_strand_id
1 'polypeptide(L)'
;MATTGAPPATDAPTTTAPTTTTTAVPTTTTTEAPRPPVRPPSQVGVLVLNATSVAGLAGRFTDELAGLGYRTVPPDNHPENLDSSVIWYVEGYDREAAVLSEQAPDAELVLFPGDAPRAPITVVLGASYRE
;
A
#
# COMPACT_ATOMS: atom_id res chain seq x y z
N MET A 1 -74.97 -24.44 29.36
CA MET A 1 -74.89 -24.59 30.83
C MET A 1 -74.10 -25.86 31.13
N ALA A 2 -73.20 -25.83 32.13
CA ALA A 2 -72.29 -26.91 32.61
C ALA A 2 -70.93 -26.97 31.87
N THR A 3 -69.73 -27.01 32.51
CA THR A 3 -69.37 -27.28 33.91
C THR A 3 -67.96 -26.73 34.24
N THR A 4 -67.81 -26.33 35.51
CA THR A 4 -66.62 -25.96 36.32
C THR A 4 -65.51 -27.04 36.40
N GLY A 5 -64.25 -26.64 36.64
CA GLY A 5 -63.21 -27.47 37.28
C GLY A 5 -61.78 -26.88 37.28
N ALA A 6 -61.15 -26.73 38.46
CA ALA A 6 -59.77 -26.29 38.73
C ALA A 6 -59.01 -27.39 39.53
N PRO A 7 -57.75 -27.22 40.04
CA PRO A 7 -56.43 -26.96 39.42
C PRO A 7 -55.42 -28.13 39.72
N PRO A 8 -54.14 -27.94 40.14
CA PRO A 8 -52.88 -28.29 39.44
C PRO A 8 -52.11 -29.53 39.98
N ALA A 9 -51.12 -30.06 39.23
CA ALA A 9 -49.83 -30.58 39.75
C ALA A 9 -49.01 -31.35 38.67
N THR A 10 -47.78 -30.86 38.46
CA THR A 10 -46.50 -31.60 38.44
C THR A 10 -46.42 -32.97 37.74
N ASP A 11 -45.64 -33.08 36.64
CA ASP A 11 -44.39 -33.86 36.64
C ASP A 11 -43.53 -33.68 35.36
N ALA A 12 -42.21 -33.67 35.60
CA ALA A 12 -41.09 -34.03 34.72
C ALA A 12 -40.59 -33.11 33.56
N PRO A 13 -39.26 -32.88 33.50
CA PRO A 13 -38.60 -31.96 32.57
C PRO A 13 -38.45 -32.60 31.18
N THR A 14 -38.93 -31.93 30.14
CA THR A 14 -38.64 -32.34 28.76
C THR A 14 -37.44 -31.56 28.25
N THR A 15 -36.30 -32.25 28.21
CA THR A 15 -35.12 -32.06 27.35
C THR A 15 -35.08 -30.75 26.56
N THR A 16 -34.40 -29.74 27.09
CA THR A 16 -33.90 -28.62 26.27
C THR A 16 -32.59 -29.08 25.62
N ALA A 17 -32.60 -29.14 24.30
CA ALA A 17 -31.45 -29.45 23.46
C ALA A 17 -30.22 -28.58 23.83
N PRO A 18 -28.98 -29.06 23.60
CA PRO A 18 -27.82 -28.18 23.69
C PRO A 18 -27.96 -27.12 22.60
N THR A 19 -28.33 -25.91 23.00
CA THR A 19 -28.09 -24.71 22.20
C THR A 19 -26.59 -24.61 22.02
N THR A 20 -26.09 -25.04 20.86
CA THR A 20 -24.76 -24.70 20.39
C THR A 20 -24.72 -23.18 20.25
N THR A 21 -24.19 -22.53 21.29
CA THR A 21 -23.79 -21.13 21.23
C THR A 21 -22.72 -21.02 20.15
N THR A 22 -23.16 -20.71 18.93
CA THR A 22 -22.27 -20.26 17.88
C THR A 22 -21.81 -18.89 18.31
N THR A 23 -20.64 -18.85 18.95
CA THR A 23 -19.88 -17.63 19.19
C THR A 23 -19.64 -17.00 17.84
N ALA A 24 -20.49 -16.03 17.47
CA ALA A 24 -20.26 -15.16 16.35
C ALA A 24 -18.97 -14.40 16.66
N VAL A 25 -17.87 -14.82 16.05
CA VAL A 25 -16.64 -14.05 16.01
C VAL A 25 -17.00 -12.67 15.49
N PRO A 26 -16.65 -11.57 16.19
CA PRO A 26 -16.79 -10.26 15.60
C PRO A 26 -15.83 -10.22 14.41
N THR A 27 -16.38 -10.31 13.20
CA THR A 27 -15.67 -9.85 12.01
C THR A 27 -15.42 -8.36 12.23
N THR A 28 -14.23 -8.05 12.71
CA THR A 28 -13.64 -6.72 12.67
C THR A 28 -13.57 -6.32 11.21
N THR A 29 -14.68 -5.78 10.71
CA THR A 29 -14.70 -5.03 9.47
C THR A 29 -13.93 -3.78 9.79
N THR A 30 -12.62 -3.81 9.53
CA THR A 30 -11.79 -2.62 9.51
C THR A 30 -12.39 -1.72 8.46
N THR A 31 -13.22 -0.77 8.90
CA THR A 31 -13.66 0.37 8.11
C THR A 31 -12.38 1.13 7.77
N GLU A 32 -11.82 0.80 6.61
CA GLU A 32 -10.79 1.59 5.98
C GLU A 32 -11.38 2.98 5.76
N ALA A 33 -10.91 3.95 6.54
CA ALA A 33 -11.20 5.36 6.30
C ALA A 33 -10.96 5.64 4.81
N PRO A 34 -11.83 6.39 4.12
CA PRO A 34 -11.61 6.75 2.73
C PRO A 34 -10.24 7.39 2.62
N ARG A 35 -9.28 6.63 2.08
CA ARG A 35 -7.92 7.13 1.91
C ARG A 35 -8.03 8.38 1.03
N PRO A 36 -7.35 9.48 1.39
CA PRO A 36 -7.26 10.62 0.49
C PRO A 36 -6.75 10.10 -0.87
N PRO A 37 -7.36 10.53 -1.98
CA PRO A 37 -7.03 9.99 -3.30
C PRO A 37 -5.53 10.18 -3.59
N VAL A 38 -4.88 9.14 -4.10
CA VAL A 38 -3.54 9.24 -4.70
C VAL A 38 -3.60 10.37 -5.72
N ARG A 39 -2.59 11.26 -5.73
CA ARG A 39 -2.61 12.39 -6.65
C ARG A 39 -2.61 11.83 -8.07
N PRO A 40 -3.22 12.54 -9.05
CA PRO A 40 -3.15 12.09 -10.42
C PRO A 40 -1.67 11.93 -10.81
N PRO A 41 -1.27 10.78 -11.39
CA PRO A 41 0.13 10.49 -11.70
C PRO A 41 0.75 11.55 -12.63
N SER A 42 -0.08 12.22 -13.43
CA SER A 42 0.33 13.35 -14.29
C SER A 42 0.82 14.60 -13.53
N GLN A 43 0.52 14.71 -12.23
CA GLN A 43 1.07 15.74 -11.32
C GLN A 43 2.34 15.27 -10.59
N VAL A 44 2.65 13.98 -10.64
CA VAL A 44 3.76 13.36 -9.92
C VAL A 44 4.94 13.24 -10.87
N GLY A 45 5.88 14.18 -10.73
CA GLY A 45 7.16 14.16 -11.40
C GLY A 45 8.07 13.06 -10.83
N VAL A 46 8.45 12.08 -11.64
CA VAL A 46 9.41 11.04 -11.22
C VAL A 46 10.71 11.23 -11.99
N LEU A 47 11.79 11.45 -11.25
CA LEU A 47 13.15 11.47 -11.77
C LEU A 47 13.81 10.14 -11.43
N VAL A 48 14.38 9.47 -12.42
CA VAL A 48 15.13 8.23 -12.20
C VAL A 48 16.60 8.52 -12.38
N LEU A 49 17.38 8.23 -11.35
CA LEU A 49 18.82 8.36 -11.30
C LEU A 49 19.46 6.98 -11.36
N ASN A 50 20.36 6.77 -12.32
CA ASN A 50 21.13 5.55 -12.40
C ASN A 50 22.41 5.68 -11.57
N ALA A 51 22.49 4.98 -10.47
CA ALA A 51 23.69 4.85 -9.65
C ALA A 51 24.45 3.54 -9.94
N THR A 52 24.31 3.01 -11.15
CA THR A 52 25.01 1.79 -11.60
C THR A 52 25.82 2.05 -12.86
N SER A 53 26.71 1.10 -13.19
CA SER A 53 27.39 1.07 -14.48
C SER A 53 26.53 0.50 -15.63
N VAL A 54 25.27 0.14 -15.37
CA VAL A 54 24.36 -0.43 -16.38
C VAL A 54 23.69 0.71 -17.15
N ALA A 55 24.13 0.96 -18.37
CA ALA A 55 23.52 1.99 -19.21
C ALA A 55 22.08 1.62 -19.61
N GLY A 56 21.15 2.56 -19.45
CA GLY A 56 19.76 2.41 -19.92
C GLY A 56 18.75 1.90 -18.88
N LEU A 57 19.20 1.45 -17.71
CA LEU A 57 18.34 0.93 -16.65
C LEU A 57 17.35 1.98 -16.14
N ALA A 58 17.84 3.20 -15.83
CA ALA A 58 16.97 4.32 -15.47
C ALA A 58 15.97 4.70 -16.58
N GLY A 59 16.37 4.56 -17.84
CA GLY A 59 15.49 4.83 -18.98
C GLY A 59 14.34 3.84 -19.10
N ARG A 60 14.58 2.55 -18.81
CA ARG A 60 13.54 1.51 -18.81
C ARG A 60 12.49 1.78 -17.74
N PHE A 61 12.93 1.99 -16.51
CA PHE A 61 12.03 2.29 -15.39
C PHE A 61 11.22 3.57 -15.67
N THR A 62 11.87 4.59 -16.25
CA THR A 62 11.19 5.82 -16.67
C THR A 62 10.13 5.56 -17.73
N ASP A 63 10.37 4.68 -18.70
CA ASP A 63 9.39 4.33 -19.73
C ASP A 63 8.17 3.60 -19.14
N GLU A 64 8.38 2.69 -18.19
CA GLU A 64 7.30 2.01 -17.46
C GLU A 64 6.41 2.99 -16.69
N LEU A 65 7.04 3.92 -15.95
CA LEU A 65 6.38 5.03 -15.29
C LEU A 65 5.57 5.90 -16.27
N ALA A 66 6.13 6.18 -17.46
CA ALA A 66 5.44 6.96 -18.48
C ALA A 66 4.19 6.22 -19.00
N GLY A 67 4.29 4.90 -19.18
CA GLY A 67 3.16 4.03 -19.56
C GLY A 67 2.03 4.03 -18.54
N LEU A 68 2.36 4.20 -17.26
CA LEU A 68 1.39 4.34 -16.16
C LEU A 68 0.79 5.76 -16.04
N GLY A 69 1.24 6.70 -16.88
CA GLY A 69 0.73 8.08 -16.91
C GLY A 69 1.38 9.02 -15.91
N TYR A 70 2.51 8.62 -15.32
CA TYR A 70 3.32 9.51 -14.47
C TYR A 70 3.99 10.60 -15.31
N ARG A 71 4.21 11.76 -14.70
CA ARG A 71 5.06 12.78 -15.32
C ARG A 71 6.51 12.35 -15.15
N THR A 72 7.09 11.79 -16.20
CA THR A 72 8.47 11.37 -16.16
C THR A 72 9.41 12.52 -16.49
N VAL A 73 10.43 12.68 -15.67
CA VAL A 73 11.55 13.59 -15.91
C VAL A 73 12.64 12.81 -16.64
N PRO A 74 13.46 13.43 -17.52
CA PRO A 74 14.53 12.72 -18.19
C PRO A 74 15.40 11.96 -17.17
N PRO A 75 15.63 10.65 -17.39
CA PRO A 75 16.50 9.89 -16.52
C PRO A 75 17.91 10.45 -16.60
N ASP A 76 18.60 10.46 -15.47
CA ASP A 76 19.94 11.01 -15.35
C ASP A 76 20.84 10.01 -14.61
N ASN A 77 22.15 10.23 -14.57
CA ASN A 77 23.06 9.37 -13.82
C ASN A 77 23.38 9.98 -12.46
N HIS A 78 23.38 9.16 -11.42
CA HIS A 78 23.87 9.59 -10.12
C HIS A 78 25.40 9.77 -10.20
N PRO A 79 25.97 10.84 -9.62
CA PRO A 79 27.42 11.08 -9.64
C PRO A 79 28.23 9.96 -8.96
N GLU A 80 27.60 9.25 -8.04
CA GLU A 80 28.19 8.13 -7.30
C GLU A 80 27.48 6.83 -7.67
N ASN A 81 28.22 5.72 -7.65
CA ASN A 81 27.61 4.41 -7.81
C ASN A 81 27.16 3.92 -6.43
N LEU A 82 25.90 3.51 -6.31
CA LEU A 82 25.36 2.95 -5.08
C LEU A 82 25.14 1.45 -5.27
N ASP A 83 25.54 0.67 -4.28
CA ASP A 83 25.22 -0.76 -4.27
C ASP A 83 23.73 -0.98 -4.00
N SER A 84 23.09 -0.13 -3.19
CA SER A 84 21.66 -0.20 -2.88
C SER A 84 20.84 0.83 -3.63
N SER A 85 19.59 0.50 -3.95
CA SER A 85 18.64 1.46 -4.50
C SER A 85 17.98 2.29 -3.40
N VAL A 86 17.64 3.54 -3.70
CA VAL A 86 17.03 4.47 -2.76
C VAL A 86 15.95 5.28 -3.48
N ILE A 87 14.73 5.27 -2.98
CA ILE A 87 13.65 6.14 -3.46
C ILE A 87 13.58 7.34 -2.53
N TRP A 88 14.03 8.49 -3.03
CA TRP A 88 13.78 9.75 -2.37
C TRP A 88 12.42 10.30 -2.75
N TYR A 89 11.62 10.67 -1.75
CA TYR A 89 10.31 11.27 -1.98
C TYR A 89 10.11 12.49 -1.10
N VAL A 90 9.33 13.44 -1.58
CA VAL A 90 9.00 14.65 -0.83
C VAL A 90 7.86 14.36 0.13
N GLU A 91 7.85 15.04 1.28
CA GLU A 91 6.75 14.91 2.24
C GLU A 91 5.39 15.16 1.56
N GLY A 92 4.50 14.18 1.69
CA GLY A 92 3.21 14.15 0.99
C GLY A 92 3.15 13.33 -0.31
N TYR A 93 4.27 12.80 -0.81
CA TYR A 93 4.32 11.86 -1.94
C TYR A 93 4.67 10.41 -1.51
N ASP A 94 4.54 10.12 -0.21
CA ASP A 94 4.79 8.80 0.38
C ASP A 94 3.97 7.68 -0.29
N ARG A 95 2.73 7.97 -0.71
CA ARG A 95 1.86 6.98 -1.35
C ARG A 95 2.37 6.57 -2.73
N GLU A 96 2.78 7.53 -3.53
CA GLU A 96 3.37 7.28 -4.84
C GLU A 96 4.75 6.63 -4.72
N ALA A 97 5.53 7.02 -3.70
CA ALA A 97 6.79 6.36 -3.38
C ALA A 97 6.56 4.89 -2.97
N ALA A 98 5.51 4.59 -2.21
CA ALA A 98 5.13 3.23 -1.85
C ALA A 98 4.75 2.39 -3.08
N VAL A 99 3.98 2.96 -4.03
CA VAL A 99 3.69 2.28 -5.31
C VAL A 99 4.98 2.02 -6.09
N LEU A 100 5.89 2.99 -6.12
CA LEU A 100 7.19 2.81 -6.78
C LEU A 100 8.08 1.78 -6.08
N SER A 101 7.97 1.66 -4.76
CA SER A 101 8.66 0.62 -4.02
C SER A 101 8.14 -0.78 -4.33
N GLU A 102 6.90 -0.93 -4.82
CA GLU A 102 6.43 -2.21 -5.35
C GLU A 102 7.12 -2.57 -6.67
N GLN A 103 7.52 -1.56 -7.46
CA GLN A 103 8.30 -1.76 -8.70
C GLN A 103 9.80 -1.87 -8.44
N ALA A 104 10.27 -1.36 -7.30
CA ALA A 104 11.65 -1.41 -6.84
C ALA A 104 11.71 -1.82 -5.36
N PRO A 105 11.45 -3.11 -5.04
CA PRO A 105 11.41 -3.60 -3.66
C PRO A 105 12.79 -3.55 -2.99
N ASP A 106 13.86 -3.55 -3.76
CA ASP A 106 15.24 -3.36 -3.29
C ASP A 106 15.59 -1.91 -2.97
N ALA A 107 14.65 -0.98 -3.17
CA ALA A 107 14.88 0.44 -2.93
C ALA A 107 14.36 0.90 -1.57
N GLU A 108 15.22 1.58 -0.82
CA GLU A 108 14.85 2.15 0.47
C GLU A 108 14.07 3.46 0.28
N LEU A 109 12.88 3.58 0.87
CA LEU A 109 12.13 4.83 0.86
C LEU A 109 12.69 5.80 1.89
N VAL A 110 13.24 6.90 1.42
CA VAL A 110 13.83 7.94 2.26
C VAL A 110 13.20 9.28 1.93
N LEU A 111 12.86 10.06 2.96
CA LEU A 111 12.38 11.42 2.73
C LEU A 111 13.50 12.26 2.12
N PHE A 112 13.23 12.97 1.03
CA PHE A 112 14.23 13.80 0.37
C PHE A 112 14.74 14.85 1.37
N PRO A 113 16.05 14.89 1.69
CA PRO A 113 16.58 15.73 2.77
C PRO A 113 16.68 17.22 2.40
N GLY A 114 16.21 17.62 1.21
CA GLY A 114 16.30 18.99 0.72
C GLY A 114 14.94 19.69 0.60
N ASP A 115 14.97 21.01 0.66
CA ASP A 115 13.77 21.87 0.57
C ASP A 115 13.28 22.04 -0.89
N ALA A 116 14.18 21.88 -1.86
CA ALA A 116 13.93 22.06 -3.30
C ALA A 116 14.28 20.79 -4.10
N PRO A 117 13.40 19.78 -4.07
CA PRO A 117 13.55 18.57 -4.88
C PRO A 117 13.49 18.92 -6.39
N ARG A 118 14.36 18.30 -7.20
CA ARG A 118 14.29 18.44 -8.68
C ARG A 118 13.03 17.81 -9.27
N ALA A 119 12.50 16.80 -8.59
CA ALA A 119 11.25 16.12 -8.88
C ALA A 119 10.61 15.64 -7.56
N PRO A 120 9.27 15.62 -7.43
CA PRO A 120 8.60 15.20 -6.21
C PRO A 120 8.96 13.77 -5.77
N ILE A 121 9.38 12.91 -6.70
CA ILE A 121 9.98 11.62 -6.40
C ILE A 121 11.24 11.46 -7.24
N THR A 122 12.32 11.05 -6.60
CA THR A 122 13.60 10.75 -7.21
C THR A 122 14.00 9.33 -6.86
N VAL A 123 14.02 8.43 -7.83
CA VAL A 123 14.38 7.03 -7.67
C VAL A 123 15.84 6.86 -8.05
N VAL A 124 16.70 6.51 -7.11
CA VAL A 124 18.10 6.18 -7.36
C VAL A 124 18.22 4.67 -7.45
N LEU A 125 18.51 4.15 -8.64
CA LEU A 125 18.67 2.72 -8.90
C LEU A 125 20.14 2.36 -8.70
N GLY A 126 20.41 1.55 -7.67
CA GLY A 126 21.72 1.00 -7.35
C GLY A 126 21.94 -0.38 -7.95
N ALA A 127 23.14 -0.93 -7.79
CA ALA A 127 23.54 -2.21 -8.39
C ALA A 127 22.73 -3.41 -7.86
N SER A 128 22.04 -3.24 -6.73
CA SER A 128 21.09 -4.20 -6.16
C SER A 128 19.82 -4.34 -6.98
N TYR A 129 19.44 -3.34 -7.77
CA TYR A 129 18.21 -3.39 -8.55
C TYR A 129 18.33 -4.43 -9.67
N ARG A 130 17.39 -5.37 -9.68
CA ARG A 130 17.22 -6.34 -10.77
C ARG A 130 15.84 -6.15 -11.37
N GLU A 131 15.82 -5.81 -12.66
CA GLU A 131 14.62 -5.73 -13.50
C GLU A 131 13.93 -7.10 -13.69
#